data_AF-A0A3C0XR07-F1
#
_entry.id   AF-A0A3C0XR07-F1
#
_cell.length_a   1.000
_cell.length_b   1.000
_cell.length_c   1.000
_cell.angle_alpha   90.00
_cell.angle_beta   90.00
_cell.angle_gamma   90.00
#
_symmetry.space_group_name_H-M   'P 1'
#
loop_
_entity.id
_entity.type
_entity.pdbx_description
1 polymer ?
#
loop_
_entity_poly.entity_id
_entity_poly.type
_entity_poly.pdbx_seq_one_letter_code
_entity_poly.pdbx_strand_id
1 'polypeptide(L)'
;MSVDAKTVAPVKFTIKDYKSDLHNDWCPGCIAPDSRIVMGDGTSRRIADVVASDRVLGHDGEPHTVLHATSHRHNDTLRRIEIGGQGELVITRDHPMFVVRRESAIERDATSTAEWVPAGDVQPGDYVAYPRPALVAAGRSTDRPTYGLRSIASNEEIHYDAMVHNLEVEGAHSYLTVGATLHNCGDFGILTGVQMALAQLNLDPDKVACFSGIGCSGKTPHYVKAYGFHTLHGRVLPVATGGRLVNSGVTVLAMGGDGDGYGIGAGYFVNAGRRNLDFTYIVHNNNVYGLTKGQASPTLARGKKTKSMPEQAIQDGINPIAMAVAAGYTFIARAYALEPKYLAGIIAKAIEHKGSAVIDVLQTCPTYNDLYTKEWYEGTDLPEKKSRLYKLEEQGFDGTVKDVTDKAEMIMKKAAAVGRSYETEPIPVGIYYQAELPTYEDGVNARIPALAEKPLVDIDTFHRDVSPLLDAMR
;
A
#
# COMPACT_ATOMS: atom_id res chain seq x y z
N MET A 1 -6.40 -22.73 45.32
CA MET A 1 -5.14 -21.95 45.32
C MET A 1 -5.36 -20.80 44.37
N SER A 2 -5.59 -19.59 44.89
CA SER A 2 -5.72 -18.37 44.10
C SER A 2 -4.35 -18.01 43.52
N VAL A 3 -4.19 -18.16 42.21
CA VAL A 3 -2.99 -17.67 41.53
C VAL A 3 -3.15 -16.15 41.48
N ASP A 4 -2.29 -15.45 42.22
CA ASP A 4 -2.12 -14.00 42.12
C ASP A 4 -1.92 -13.62 40.65
N ALA A 5 -2.95 -13.03 40.04
CA ALA A 5 -2.82 -12.32 38.79
C ALA A 5 -2.00 -11.05 39.07
N LYS A 6 -0.67 -11.21 39.12
CA LYS A 6 0.25 -10.08 39.07
C LYS A 6 -0.15 -9.26 37.84
N THR A 7 -0.60 -8.04 38.08
CA THR A 7 -0.89 -7.03 37.07
C THR A 7 0.40 -6.70 36.34
N VAL A 8 0.71 -7.50 35.30
CA VAL A 8 1.77 -7.20 34.34
C VAL A 8 1.37 -5.89 33.67
N ALA A 9 2.24 -4.89 33.73
CA ALA A 9 2.01 -3.63 33.02
C ALA A 9 1.75 -3.94 31.54
N PRO A 10 0.75 -3.31 30.90
CA PRO A 10 0.42 -3.60 29.52
C PRO A 10 1.64 -3.36 28.63
N VAL A 11 1.98 -4.36 27.82
CA VAL A 11 3.09 -4.28 26.86
C VAL A 11 2.78 -3.14 25.89
N LYS A 12 3.75 -2.23 25.71
CA LYS A 12 3.64 -1.14 24.75
C LYS A 12 4.37 -1.53 23.47
N PHE A 13 3.62 -1.79 22.41
CA PHE A 13 4.14 -2.13 21.10
C PHE A 13 4.59 -0.87 20.34
N THR A 14 5.57 -1.05 19.49
CA THR A 14 6.14 -0.05 18.59
C THR A 14 6.04 -0.54 17.15
N ILE A 15 6.30 0.33 16.17
CA ILE A 15 6.31 -0.06 14.74
C ILE A 15 7.22 -1.27 14.51
N LYS A 16 8.35 -1.37 15.22
CA LYS A 16 9.31 -2.48 15.09
C LYS A 16 8.68 -3.83 15.41
N ASP A 17 7.72 -3.88 16.33
CA ASP A 17 7.06 -5.12 16.74
C ASP A 17 6.12 -5.67 15.66
N TYR A 18 5.75 -4.86 14.66
CA TYR A 18 4.94 -5.25 13.51
C TYR A 18 5.74 -5.40 12.21
N LYS A 19 7.07 -5.25 12.24
CA LYS A 19 7.92 -5.51 11.08
C LYS A 19 8.28 -6.99 11.01
N SER A 20 7.99 -7.62 9.87
CA SER A 20 8.43 -9.01 9.63
C SER A 20 9.93 -9.06 9.36
N ASP A 21 10.62 -10.02 9.98
CA ASP A 21 12.01 -10.36 9.65
C ASP A 21 12.08 -11.35 8.47
N LEU A 22 10.93 -11.93 8.08
CA LEU A 22 10.77 -12.92 7.02
C LEU A 22 10.02 -12.28 5.86
N HIS A 23 10.73 -12.03 4.76
CA HIS A 23 10.12 -11.59 3.51
C HIS A 23 10.22 -12.76 2.53
N ASN A 24 9.11 -13.08 1.86
CA ASN A 24 9.11 -14.12 0.84
C ASN A 24 9.82 -13.65 -0.44
N ASP A 25 9.93 -14.57 -1.39
CA ASP A 25 10.76 -14.62 -2.60
C ASP A 25 10.56 -13.42 -3.58
N TRP A 26 9.76 -12.41 -3.22
CA TRP A 26 9.39 -11.32 -4.12
C TRP A 26 9.41 -9.94 -3.42
N CYS A 27 10.59 -9.33 -3.32
CA CYS A 27 10.75 -7.97 -2.81
C CYS A 27 10.35 -6.91 -3.88
N PRO A 28 9.46 -5.94 -3.56
CA PRO A 28 9.03 -4.88 -4.49
C PRO A 28 10.09 -3.80 -4.80
N GLY A 29 11.36 -4.05 -4.45
CA GLY A 29 12.49 -3.14 -4.66
C GLY A 29 13.47 -3.20 -3.49
N CYS A 30 14.57 -3.94 -3.62
CA CYS A 30 15.65 -4.01 -2.64
C CYS A 30 17.02 -4.01 -3.35
N ILE A 31 18.08 -3.69 -2.62
CA ILE A 31 19.47 -3.77 -3.08
C ILE A 31 20.38 -4.48 -2.06
N ALA A 32 21.53 -4.96 -2.50
CA ALA A 32 22.51 -5.63 -1.64
C ALA A 32 23.06 -4.68 -0.54
N PRO A 33 23.46 -5.21 0.64
CA PRO A 33 23.81 -4.44 1.84
C PRO A 33 25.00 -3.49 1.63
N ASP A 34 25.93 -3.84 0.76
CA ASP A 34 27.12 -3.05 0.47
C ASP A 34 26.88 -1.92 -0.54
N SER A 35 25.67 -1.83 -1.12
CA SER A 35 25.29 -0.76 -2.04
C SER A 35 25.44 0.59 -1.36
N ARG A 36 26.19 1.51 -2.00
CA ARG A 36 26.46 2.83 -1.43
C ARG A 36 25.35 3.82 -1.77
N ILE A 37 24.71 4.37 -0.76
CA ILE A 37 23.68 5.43 -0.84
C ILE A 37 24.36 6.79 -0.80
N VAL A 38 23.92 7.72 -1.65
CA VAL A 38 24.33 9.12 -1.64
C VAL A 38 23.54 9.84 -0.57
N MET A 39 24.26 10.34 0.44
CA MET A 39 23.69 11.05 1.57
C MET A 39 23.36 12.50 1.19
N GLY A 40 22.53 13.15 1.99
CA GLY A 40 22.12 14.55 1.79
C GLY A 40 23.25 15.58 1.85
N ASP A 41 24.38 15.23 2.47
CA ASP A 41 25.59 16.04 2.52
C ASP A 41 26.58 15.76 1.36
N GLY A 42 26.18 14.91 0.40
CA GLY A 42 27.00 14.49 -0.73
C GLY A 42 28.00 13.37 -0.42
N THR A 43 28.09 12.90 0.83
CA THR A 43 28.88 11.71 1.16
C THR A 43 28.17 10.43 0.72
N SER A 44 28.79 9.26 0.91
CA SER A 44 28.10 7.99 0.68
C SER A 44 28.32 7.00 1.82
N ARG A 45 27.27 6.24 2.15
CA ARG A 45 27.29 5.16 3.16
C ARG A 45 26.70 3.88 2.59
N ARG A 46 27.06 2.72 3.14
CA ARG A 46 26.39 1.47 2.76
C ARG A 46 24.93 1.54 3.20
N ILE A 47 24.01 1.01 2.40
CA ILE A 47 22.58 1.01 2.73
C ILE A 47 22.32 0.29 4.06
N ALA A 48 23.10 -0.74 4.39
CA ALA A 48 22.99 -1.45 5.67
C ALA A 48 23.31 -0.57 6.90
N ASP A 49 24.03 0.54 6.71
CA ASP A 49 24.40 1.48 7.77
C ASP A 49 23.48 2.73 7.81
N VAL A 50 22.48 2.82 6.90
CA VAL A 50 21.51 3.92 6.86
C VAL A 50 20.33 3.61 7.78
N VAL A 51 19.93 4.59 8.59
CA VAL A 51 18.85 4.44 9.58
C VAL A 51 17.75 5.47 9.38
N ALA A 52 16.59 5.24 10.02
CA ALA A 52 15.52 6.23 10.05
C ALA A 52 16.04 7.57 10.62
N SER A 53 15.54 8.68 10.08
CA SER A 53 15.99 10.07 10.31
C SER A 53 17.27 10.50 9.59
N ASP A 54 18.01 9.58 8.96
CA ASP A 54 19.10 9.98 8.07
C ASP A 54 18.57 10.79 6.87
N ARG A 55 19.43 11.63 6.29
CA ARG A 55 19.10 12.42 5.09
C ARG A 55 19.78 11.82 3.87
N VAL A 56 19.02 11.42 2.85
CA VAL A 56 19.51 10.84 1.59
C VAL A 56 19.10 11.71 0.40
N LEU A 57 19.86 11.67 -0.69
CA LEU A 57 19.55 12.46 -1.88
C LEU A 57 18.47 11.77 -2.72
N GLY A 58 17.40 12.49 -3.04
CA GLY A 58 16.30 12.02 -3.90
C GLY A 58 16.58 12.24 -5.38
N HIS A 59 15.69 11.72 -6.24
CA HIS A 59 15.76 11.91 -7.69
C HIS A 59 15.66 13.38 -8.12
N ASP A 60 14.97 14.20 -7.32
CA ASP A 60 14.84 15.64 -7.49
C ASP A 60 16.14 16.41 -7.18
N GLY A 61 17.17 15.72 -6.67
CA GLY A 61 18.44 16.32 -6.30
C GLY A 61 18.41 17.02 -4.93
N GLU A 62 17.33 16.88 -4.18
CA GLU A 62 17.19 17.48 -2.84
C GLU A 62 17.38 16.42 -1.74
N PRO A 63 17.86 16.80 -0.55
CA PRO A 63 17.96 15.87 0.56
C PRO A 63 16.59 15.61 1.22
N HIS A 64 16.29 14.34 1.47
CA HIS A 64 15.04 13.88 2.07
C HIS A 64 15.30 12.99 3.28
N THR A 65 14.35 12.98 4.22
CA THR A 65 14.45 12.18 5.43
C THR A 65 14.11 10.72 5.13
N VAL A 66 14.96 9.78 5.55
CA VAL A 66 14.65 8.36 5.58
C VAL A 66 13.62 8.13 6.67
N LEU A 67 12.40 7.74 6.28
CA LEU A 67 11.35 7.38 7.22
C LEU A 67 11.63 6.01 7.83
N HIS A 68 12.00 5.05 6.98
CA HIS A 68 12.29 3.69 7.39
C HIS A 68 13.41 3.06 6.57
N ALA A 69 14.36 2.45 7.26
CA ALA A 69 15.26 1.46 6.67
C ALA A 69 14.66 0.07 6.91
N THR A 70 14.63 -0.75 5.86
CA THR A 70 14.13 -2.13 5.92
C THR A 70 15.20 -3.09 5.42
N SER A 71 15.23 -4.28 6.00
CA SER A 71 16.14 -5.34 5.59
C SER A 71 15.52 -6.70 5.85
N HIS A 72 15.76 -7.65 4.96
CA HIS A 72 15.33 -9.03 5.12
C HIS A 72 16.25 -9.97 4.35
N ARG A 73 16.18 -11.26 4.69
CA ARG A 73 16.89 -12.29 3.92
C ARG A 73 16.14 -12.58 2.62
N HIS A 74 16.86 -12.55 1.50
CA HIS A 74 16.35 -12.86 0.17
C HIS A 74 17.08 -14.09 -0.36
N ASN A 75 16.31 -15.08 -0.85
CA ASN A 75 16.82 -16.33 -1.40
C ASN A 75 16.19 -16.58 -2.78
N ASP A 76 16.58 -15.77 -3.77
CA ASP A 76 16.14 -15.88 -5.16
C ASP A 76 17.15 -15.17 -6.08
N THR A 77 16.78 -14.88 -7.32
CA THR A 77 17.62 -14.19 -8.28
C THR A 77 17.56 -12.67 -8.15
N LEU A 78 18.73 -12.05 -8.19
CA LEU A 78 18.90 -10.61 -8.31
C LEU A 78 19.52 -10.26 -9.68
N ARG A 79 19.48 -8.97 -10.00
CA ARG A 79 20.20 -8.41 -11.14
C ARG A 79 21.52 -7.83 -10.64
N ARG A 80 22.63 -8.22 -11.27
CA ARG A 80 23.93 -7.54 -11.15
C ARG A 80 24.08 -6.63 -12.36
N ILE A 81 24.08 -5.33 -12.12
CA ILE A 81 24.13 -4.30 -13.16
C ILE A 81 25.45 -3.55 -13.05
N GLU A 82 26.26 -3.58 -14.11
CA GLU A 82 27.51 -2.82 -14.18
C GLU A 82 27.26 -1.44 -14.80
N ILE A 83 27.62 -0.39 -14.07
CA ILE A 83 27.35 1.00 -14.44
C ILE A 83 28.68 1.69 -14.72
N GLY A 84 28.81 2.22 -15.94
CA GLY A 84 30.07 2.78 -16.45
C GLY A 84 30.66 3.84 -15.53
N GLY A 85 31.84 3.55 -14.97
CA GLY A 85 32.57 4.46 -14.08
C GLY A 85 31.96 4.65 -12.70
N GLN A 86 30.97 3.86 -12.28
CA GLN A 86 30.38 3.88 -10.92
C GLN A 86 30.44 2.52 -10.21
N GLY A 87 30.70 1.43 -10.95
CA GLY A 87 30.84 0.09 -10.39
C GLY A 87 29.56 -0.74 -10.55
N GLU A 88 29.42 -1.77 -9.71
CA GLU A 88 28.28 -2.68 -9.77
C GLU A 88 27.15 -2.27 -8.81
N LEU A 89 25.92 -2.59 -9.21
CA LEU A 89 24.73 -2.52 -8.38
C LEU A 89 24.04 -3.90 -8.40
N VAL A 90 23.82 -4.47 -7.22
CA VAL A 90 23.07 -5.71 -7.04
C VAL A 90 21.69 -5.39 -6.50
N ILE A 91 20.66 -5.70 -7.27
CA ILE A 91 19.31 -5.14 -7.12
C ILE A 91 18.23 -6.17 -7.49
N THR A 92 17.09 -6.13 -6.81
CA THR A 92 15.93 -6.98 -7.15
C THR A 92 15.39 -6.62 -8.52
N ARG A 93 14.98 -7.63 -9.28
CA ARG A 93 14.47 -7.49 -10.66
C ARG A 93 13.46 -6.36 -10.84
N ASP A 94 12.51 -6.22 -9.93
CA ASP A 94 11.39 -5.29 -10.09
C ASP A 94 11.68 -3.88 -9.54
N HIS A 95 12.87 -3.63 -8.99
CA HIS A 95 13.22 -2.33 -8.43
C HIS A 95 13.29 -1.28 -9.55
N PRO A 96 12.48 -0.22 -9.51
CA PRO A 96 12.52 0.83 -10.53
C PRO A 96 13.82 1.63 -10.47
N MET A 97 14.49 1.73 -11.62
CA MET A 97 15.67 2.57 -11.86
C MET A 97 15.29 3.74 -12.77
N PHE A 98 15.81 4.93 -12.50
CA PHE A 98 15.61 6.09 -13.39
C PHE A 98 16.55 5.98 -14.60
N VAL A 99 16.00 5.70 -15.77
CA VAL A 99 16.74 5.29 -16.96
C VAL A 99 16.28 6.07 -18.19
N VAL A 100 17.25 6.46 -19.01
CA VAL A 100 17.06 6.95 -20.38
C VAL A 100 17.38 5.80 -21.32
N ARG A 101 16.41 5.40 -22.12
CA ARG A 101 16.60 4.34 -23.12
C ARG A 101 17.63 4.78 -24.17
N ARG A 102 18.44 3.83 -24.64
CA ARG A 102 19.49 4.08 -25.64
C ARG A 102 19.00 4.87 -26.85
N GLU A 103 17.79 4.56 -27.33
CA GLU A 103 17.17 5.17 -28.51
C GLU A 103 16.87 6.66 -28.28
N SER A 104 16.42 7.01 -27.07
CA SER A 104 16.05 8.38 -26.67
C SER A 104 17.27 9.23 -26.30
N ALA A 105 18.40 8.61 -25.93
CA ALA A 105 19.63 9.31 -25.55
C ALA A 105 20.33 10.04 -26.73
N ILE A 106 19.89 9.78 -27.97
CA ILE A 106 20.41 10.43 -29.18
C ILE A 106 19.86 11.88 -29.32
N GLU A 107 18.78 12.21 -28.61
CA GLU A 107 18.14 13.52 -28.66
C GLU A 107 18.82 14.55 -27.72
N ARG A 108 18.83 15.84 -28.13
CA ARG A 108 19.61 16.92 -27.49
C ARG A 108 19.20 17.27 -26.04
N ASP A 109 18.09 16.74 -25.54
CA ASP A 109 17.63 16.86 -24.15
C ASP A 109 17.31 15.48 -23.55
N ALA A 110 18.29 14.58 -23.56
CA ALA A 110 18.14 13.18 -23.11
C ALA A 110 17.65 13.02 -21.66
N THR A 111 17.64 14.07 -20.84
CA THR A 111 17.20 13.98 -19.44
C THR A 111 15.69 14.17 -19.27
N SER A 112 15.02 14.84 -20.22
CA SER A 112 13.56 14.96 -20.21
C SER A 112 12.84 13.68 -20.65
N THR A 113 13.58 12.67 -21.11
CA THR A 113 13.07 11.37 -21.57
C THR A 113 13.35 10.24 -20.59
N ALA A 114 13.89 10.55 -19.41
CA ALA A 114 14.14 9.55 -18.37
C ALA A 114 12.81 9.01 -17.81
N GLU A 115 12.77 7.69 -17.62
CA GLU A 115 11.62 6.95 -17.11
C GLU A 115 12.02 5.96 -16.02
N TRP A 116 11.07 5.57 -15.15
CA TRP A 116 11.26 4.50 -14.19
C TRP A 116 11.12 3.13 -14.86
N VAL A 117 12.20 2.36 -14.88
CA VAL A 117 12.28 1.04 -15.53
C VAL A 117 12.66 -0.03 -14.51
N PRO A 118 11.97 -1.19 -14.44
CA PRO A 118 12.43 -2.32 -13.63
C PRO A 118 13.88 -2.69 -13.94
N ALA A 119 14.69 -2.91 -12.91
CA ALA A 119 16.08 -3.35 -13.07
C ALA A 119 16.24 -4.58 -13.99
N GLY A 120 15.27 -5.49 -14.03
CA GLY A 120 15.25 -6.65 -14.93
C GLY A 120 15.00 -6.33 -16.41
N ASP A 121 14.37 -5.20 -16.70
CA ASP A 121 13.99 -4.77 -18.06
C ASP A 121 14.98 -3.75 -18.66
N VAL A 122 15.94 -3.30 -17.85
CA VAL A 122 17.06 -2.44 -18.25
C VAL A 122 18.01 -3.21 -19.18
N GLN A 123 18.44 -2.59 -20.28
CA GLN A 123 19.33 -3.22 -21.25
C GLN A 123 20.73 -2.61 -21.28
N PRO A 124 21.78 -3.39 -21.59
CA PRO A 124 23.09 -2.83 -21.91
C PRO A 124 23.00 -1.76 -23.00
N GLY A 125 23.64 -0.61 -22.76
CA GLY A 125 23.58 0.56 -23.62
C GLY A 125 22.48 1.57 -23.27
N ASP A 126 21.52 1.23 -22.40
CA ASP A 126 20.68 2.22 -21.73
C ASP A 126 21.54 3.09 -20.79
N TYR A 127 21.00 4.22 -20.35
CA TYR A 127 21.70 5.15 -19.47
C TYR A 127 20.95 5.37 -18.17
N VAL A 128 21.63 5.20 -17.04
CA VAL A 128 21.08 5.59 -15.74
C VAL A 128 21.15 7.11 -15.61
N ALA A 129 20.02 7.72 -15.26
CA ALA A 129 19.92 9.14 -14.95
C ALA A 129 20.09 9.37 -13.45
N TYR A 130 21.00 10.26 -13.08
CA TYR A 130 21.24 10.66 -11.70
C TYR A 130 21.26 12.18 -11.59
N PRO A 131 20.54 12.79 -10.65
CA PRO A 131 20.61 14.23 -10.45
C PRO A 131 22.05 14.60 -10.12
N ARG A 132 22.59 15.61 -10.80
CA ARG A 132 23.83 16.24 -10.33
C ARG A 132 23.41 17.04 -9.11
N PRO A 133 23.98 16.77 -7.91
CA PRO A 133 23.83 17.66 -6.78
C PRO A 133 24.17 19.05 -7.28
N ALA A 134 23.25 20.00 -7.12
CA ALA A 134 23.32 21.24 -7.85
C ALA A 134 24.70 21.89 -7.71
N LEU A 135 25.12 22.54 -8.79
CA LEU A 135 26.03 23.68 -8.78
C LEU A 135 25.41 24.82 -7.95
N VAL A 136 25.07 24.58 -6.68
CA VAL A 136 24.67 25.59 -5.69
C VAL A 136 25.82 26.58 -5.47
N ALA A 137 27.05 26.19 -5.79
CA ALA A 137 28.23 27.06 -5.72
C ALA A 137 28.36 28.09 -6.87
N ALA A 138 27.52 28.05 -7.92
CA ALA A 138 27.67 28.92 -9.10
C ALA A 138 26.51 29.89 -9.37
N GLY A 139 25.52 29.98 -8.47
CA GLY A 139 24.48 31.03 -8.52
C GLY A 139 23.54 30.97 -9.73
N ARG A 140 23.45 29.84 -10.45
CA ARG A 140 22.47 29.62 -11.52
C ARG A 140 21.41 28.63 -11.05
N SER A 141 20.27 29.17 -10.60
CA SER A 141 19.05 28.39 -10.40
C SER A 141 18.48 28.02 -11.77
N THR A 142 18.44 26.74 -12.10
CA THR A 142 17.55 26.23 -13.15
C THR A 142 16.40 25.51 -12.45
N ASP A 143 15.16 25.78 -12.84
CA ASP A 143 13.93 25.20 -12.23
C ASP A 143 13.80 23.66 -12.38
N ARG A 144 14.86 22.97 -12.86
CA ARG A 144 14.95 21.52 -12.99
C ARG A 144 16.35 21.03 -12.58
N PRO A 145 16.48 19.88 -11.88
CA PRO A 145 17.77 19.26 -11.63
C PRO A 145 18.43 18.88 -12.97
N THR A 146 19.73 19.18 -13.10
CA THR A 146 20.51 18.73 -14.26
C THR A 146 20.95 17.28 -14.01
N TYR A 147 20.45 16.33 -14.79
CA TYR A 147 20.84 14.93 -14.62
C TYR A 147 22.17 14.64 -15.35
N GLY A 148 23.04 13.86 -14.71
CA GLY A 148 24.10 13.15 -15.40
C GLY A 148 23.59 11.81 -15.94
N LEU A 149 24.26 11.30 -16.97
CA LEU A 149 23.99 10.00 -17.56
C LEU A 149 25.22 9.10 -17.41
N ARG A 150 25.00 7.83 -17.03
CA ARG A 150 26.01 6.76 -17.08
C ARG A 150 25.48 5.58 -17.87
N SER A 151 26.27 5.07 -18.80
CA SER A 151 25.90 3.91 -19.60
C SER A 151 25.88 2.64 -18.76
N ILE A 152 24.93 1.78 -19.04
CA ILE A 152 24.80 0.46 -18.45
C ILE A 152 25.62 -0.51 -19.30
N ALA A 153 26.64 -1.11 -18.71
CA ALA A 153 27.58 -1.98 -19.41
C ALA A 153 27.06 -3.42 -19.50
N SER A 154 26.45 -3.92 -18.42
CA SER A 154 25.89 -5.27 -18.34
C SER A 154 24.70 -5.32 -17.39
N ASN A 155 23.86 -6.34 -17.56
CA ASN A 155 22.76 -6.65 -16.66
C ASN A 155 22.63 -8.19 -16.61
N GLU A 156 23.13 -8.81 -15.55
CA GLU A 156 23.21 -10.26 -15.40
C GLU A 156 22.27 -10.75 -14.31
N GLU A 157 21.71 -11.96 -14.47
CA GLU A 157 20.97 -12.62 -13.41
C GLU A 157 21.93 -13.40 -12.51
N ILE A 158 21.83 -13.22 -11.20
CA ILE A 158 22.65 -13.93 -10.23
C ILE A 158 21.76 -14.56 -9.16
N HIS A 159 22.13 -15.76 -8.71
CA HIS A 159 21.51 -16.34 -7.51
C HIS A 159 22.05 -15.62 -6.27
N TYR A 160 21.17 -15.31 -5.32
CA TYR A 160 21.49 -14.57 -4.11
C TYR A 160 20.77 -15.17 -2.90
N ASP A 161 21.53 -15.54 -1.88
CA ASP A 161 21.01 -15.96 -0.57
C ASP A 161 21.69 -15.17 0.54
N ALA A 162 21.23 -13.94 0.76
CA ALA A 162 21.73 -13.05 1.80
C ALA A 162 20.73 -11.93 2.12
N MET A 163 21.10 -11.01 3.00
CA MET A 163 20.28 -9.84 3.32
C MET A 163 20.17 -8.92 2.10
N VAL A 164 19.01 -8.30 1.93
CA VAL A 164 18.77 -7.15 1.03
C VAL A 164 18.15 -6.02 1.83
N HIS A 165 18.29 -4.79 1.33
CA HIS A 165 17.88 -3.58 2.02
C HIS A 165 17.05 -2.67 1.10
N ASN A 166 16.14 -1.91 1.70
CA ASN A 166 15.43 -0.81 1.03
C ASN A 166 15.22 0.36 1.99
N LEU A 167 15.10 1.57 1.45
CA LEU A 167 14.85 2.80 2.20
C LEU A 167 13.53 3.43 1.78
N GLU A 168 12.64 3.67 2.72
CA GLU A 168 11.49 4.56 2.52
C GLU A 168 11.91 6.00 2.82
N VAL A 169 11.69 6.88 1.85
CA VAL A 169 12.18 8.25 1.88
C VAL A 169 10.99 9.20 1.76
N GLU A 170 10.92 10.16 2.69
CA GLU A 170 9.91 11.21 2.72
C GLU A 170 9.96 12.05 1.46
N GLY A 171 8.81 12.49 0.94
CA GLY A 171 8.79 13.42 -0.18
C GLY A 171 9.19 12.73 -1.48
N ALA A 172 10.47 12.62 -1.83
CA ALA A 172 10.88 12.11 -3.15
C ALA A 172 10.48 10.64 -3.42
N HIS A 173 10.28 9.83 -2.37
CA HIS A 173 10.08 8.37 -2.48
C HIS A 173 11.12 7.65 -3.36
N SER A 174 12.28 8.28 -3.51
CA SER A 174 13.41 7.77 -4.25
C SER A 174 14.68 8.10 -3.48
N TYR A 175 15.73 7.34 -3.76
CA TYR A 175 17.04 7.59 -3.20
C TYR A 175 18.11 7.24 -4.24
N LEU A 176 19.23 7.95 -4.15
CA LEU A 176 20.38 7.68 -4.98
C LEU A 176 21.29 6.65 -4.33
N THR A 177 21.62 5.62 -5.10
CA THR A 177 22.88 4.92 -4.95
C THR A 177 23.97 5.66 -5.73
N VAL A 178 25.24 5.36 -5.46
CA VAL A 178 26.37 5.89 -6.25
C VAL A 178 26.21 5.53 -7.74
N GLY A 179 25.60 4.38 -8.05
CA GLY A 179 25.38 3.94 -9.43
C GLY A 179 24.08 4.41 -10.06
N ALA A 180 22.99 4.51 -9.28
CA ALA A 180 21.64 4.68 -9.82
C ALA A 180 20.65 5.37 -8.88
N THR A 181 19.70 6.08 -9.49
CA THR A 181 18.50 6.62 -8.84
C THR A 181 17.44 5.52 -8.80
N LEU A 182 16.92 5.22 -7.60
CA LEU A 182 15.95 4.15 -7.35
C LEU A 182 14.66 4.71 -6.77
N HIS A 183 13.49 4.16 -7.15
CA HIS A 183 12.18 4.62 -6.66
C HIS A 183 11.44 3.53 -5.88
N ASN A 184 10.76 3.92 -4.80
CA ASN A 184 9.93 3.04 -3.99
C ASN A 184 8.52 2.89 -4.54
N CYS A 185 7.95 1.69 -4.44
CA CYS A 185 6.53 1.48 -4.71
C CYS A 185 5.63 2.20 -3.67
N GLY A 186 4.47 2.72 -4.08
CA GLY A 186 3.47 3.27 -3.15
C GLY A 186 2.98 2.26 -2.09
N ASP A 187 3.08 0.96 -2.35
CA ASP A 187 2.73 -0.10 -1.38
C ASP A 187 3.52 -0.01 -0.06
N PHE A 188 4.74 0.55 -0.08
CA PHE A 188 5.53 0.79 1.14
C PHE A 188 4.86 1.81 2.07
N GLY A 189 4.28 2.88 1.51
CA GLY A 189 3.54 3.87 2.29
C GLY A 189 2.31 3.27 2.97
N ILE A 190 1.65 2.31 2.31
CA ILE A 190 0.52 1.56 2.87
C ILE A 190 0.99 0.62 3.98
N LEU A 191 2.06 -0.14 3.75
CA LEU A 191 2.67 -1.03 4.76
C LEU A 191 3.04 -0.24 6.03
N THR A 192 3.72 0.89 5.87
CA THR A 192 4.07 1.78 6.97
C THR A 192 2.82 2.32 7.67
N GLY A 193 1.80 2.74 6.90
CA GLY A 193 0.51 3.16 7.46
C GLY A 193 -0.15 2.08 8.32
N VAL A 194 -0.14 0.83 7.89
CA VAL A 194 -0.66 -0.33 8.64
C VAL A 194 0.15 -0.54 9.92
N GLN A 195 1.49 -0.64 9.84
CA GLN A 195 2.34 -0.87 11.02
C GLN A 195 2.23 0.27 12.04
N MET A 196 2.09 1.51 11.57
CA MET A 196 1.86 2.67 12.43
C MET A 196 0.48 2.61 13.10
N ALA A 197 -0.58 2.27 12.38
CA ALA A 197 -1.93 2.16 12.94
C ALA A 197 -2.01 1.09 14.03
N LEU A 198 -1.42 -0.08 13.77
CA LEU A 198 -1.35 -1.17 14.75
C LEU A 198 -0.60 -0.73 16.02
N ALA A 199 0.55 -0.06 15.87
CA ALA A 199 1.31 0.49 16.99
C ALA A 199 0.57 1.59 17.75
N GLN A 200 -0.15 2.48 17.05
CA GLN A 200 -0.96 3.54 17.66
C GLN A 200 -2.08 2.96 18.53
N LEU A 201 -2.73 1.89 18.05
CA LEU A 201 -3.78 1.17 18.77
C LEU A 201 -3.25 0.18 19.82
N ASN A 202 -1.93 0.01 19.90
CA ASN A 202 -1.26 -0.92 20.80
C ASN A 202 -1.84 -2.36 20.73
N LEU A 203 -2.11 -2.84 19.52
CA LEU A 203 -2.70 -4.17 19.31
C LEU A 203 -1.66 -5.26 19.49
N ASP A 204 -1.97 -6.29 20.27
CA ASP A 204 -1.10 -7.46 20.35
C ASP A 204 -0.96 -8.09 18.95
N PRO A 205 0.28 -8.23 18.40
CA PRO A 205 0.50 -8.92 17.12
C PRO A 205 -0.18 -10.29 17.02
N ASP A 206 -0.27 -11.03 18.13
CA ASP A 206 -0.92 -12.34 18.20
C ASP A 206 -2.46 -12.26 18.12
N LYS A 207 -3.01 -11.04 18.16
CA LYS A 207 -4.44 -10.73 18.02
C LYS A 207 -4.77 -10.04 16.69
N VAL A 208 -3.82 -9.95 15.76
CA VAL A 208 -4.02 -9.37 14.43
C VAL A 208 -3.93 -10.47 13.37
N ALA A 209 -4.92 -10.50 12.48
CA ALA A 209 -4.97 -11.41 11.34
C ALA A 209 -5.09 -10.64 10.02
N CYS A 210 -4.07 -10.75 9.19
CA CYS A 210 -3.92 -10.11 7.90
C CYS A 210 -4.22 -11.07 6.75
N PHE A 211 -5.31 -10.85 6.04
CA PHE A 211 -5.70 -11.60 4.85
C PHE A 211 -5.37 -10.79 3.60
N SER A 212 -4.88 -11.43 2.54
CA SER A 212 -4.66 -10.75 1.26
C SER A 212 -5.07 -11.55 0.04
N GLY A 213 -5.36 -10.84 -1.05
CA GLY A 213 -5.57 -11.42 -2.38
C GLY A 213 -4.27 -11.60 -3.15
N ILE A 214 -4.32 -11.66 -4.48
CA ILE A 214 -3.13 -11.78 -5.34
C ILE A 214 -2.85 -10.45 -6.04
N GLY A 215 -1.59 -10.01 -5.97
CA GLY A 215 -1.09 -8.76 -6.56
C GLY A 215 0.20 -8.32 -5.88
N CYS A 216 0.77 -7.17 -6.27
CA CYS A 216 1.84 -6.54 -5.48
C CYS A 216 1.34 -6.23 -4.06
N SER A 217 0.14 -5.64 -3.99
CA SER A 217 -0.64 -5.43 -2.77
C SER A 217 -0.95 -6.70 -1.98
N GLY A 218 -1.08 -7.85 -2.65
CA GLY A 218 -1.31 -9.15 -2.03
C GLY A 218 -0.18 -9.57 -1.08
N LYS A 219 1.00 -8.95 -1.20
CA LYS A 219 2.19 -9.34 -0.45
C LYS A 219 2.29 -8.67 0.92
N THR A 220 1.46 -7.68 1.22
CA THR A 220 1.51 -6.92 2.48
C THR A 220 1.54 -7.79 3.74
N PRO A 221 0.75 -8.89 3.89
CA PRO A 221 0.81 -9.73 5.10
C PRO A 221 2.16 -10.40 5.35
N HIS A 222 2.99 -10.60 4.33
CA HIS A 222 4.34 -11.16 4.52
C HIS A 222 5.29 -10.16 5.19
N TYR A 223 4.94 -8.87 5.17
CA TYR A 223 5.75 -7.77 5.71
C TYR A 223 5.22 -7.24 7.05
N VAL A 224 4.10 -7.80 7.54
CA VAL A 224 3.52 -7.48 8.84
C VAL A 224 3.76 -8.66 9.77
N LYS A 225 4.42 -8.42 10.90
CA LYS A 225 4.61 -9.42 11.96
C LYS A 225 3.30 -9.59 12.72
N ALA A 226 2.43 -10.43 12.17
CA ALA A 226 1.13 -10.84 12.68
C ALA A 226 0.73 -12.17 12.00
N TYR A 227 -0.46 -12.71 12.29
CA TYR A 227 -0.96 -13.85 11.52
C TYR A 227 -1.27 -13.41 10.09
N GLY A 228 -0.69 -14.08 9.08
CA GLY A 228 -0.88 -13.75 7.67
C GLY A 228 -1.50 -14.90 6.87
N PHE A 229 -2.47 -14.59 6.00
CA PHE A 229 -3.04 -15.55 5.05
C PHE A 229 -3.10 -14.93 3.64
N HIS A 230 -2.20 -15.35 2.76
CA HIS A 230 -2.18 -14.96 1.34
C HIS A 230 -3.06 -15.93 0.54
N THR A 231 -4.20 -15.43 0.07
CA THR A 231 -5.30 -16.24 -0.47
C THR A 231 -5.21 -16.41 -2.00
N LEU A 232 -6.36 -16.60 -2.66
CA LEU A 232 -6.50 -16.62 -4.11
C LEU A 232 -6.95 -15.25 -4.64
N HIS A 233 -6.72 -15.01 -5.93
CA HIS A 233 -7.06 -13.75 -6.57
C HIS A 233 -8.56 -13.43 -6.44
N GLY A 234 -8.90 -12.28 -5.85
CA GLY A 234 -10.25 -11.82 -5.57
C GLY A 234 -10.98 -12.63 -4.51
N ARG A 235 -10.29 -13.40 -3.67
CA ARG A 235 -10.90 -14.23 -2.61
C ARG A 235 -10.53 -13.78 -1.20
N VAL A 236 -9.89 -12.62 -1.05
CA VAL A 236 -9.53 -12.08 0.28
C VAL A 236 -10.76 -11.89 1.18
N LEU A 237 -11.82 -11.27 0.67
CA LEU A 237 -13.02 -10.98 1.46
C LEU A 237 -13.80 -12.21 1.95
N PRO A 238 -14.06 -13.26 1.14
CA PRO A 238 -14.70 -14.46 1.66
C PRO A 238 -13.84 -15.20 2.68
N VAL A 239 -12.51 -15.23 2.51
CA VAL A 239 -11.61 -15.85 3.51
C VAL A 239 -11.58 -15.03 4.80
N ALA A 240 -11.43 -13.71 4.71
CA ALA A 240 -11.48 -12.81 5.86
C ALA A 240 -12.83 -12.89 6.61
N THR A 241 -13.94 -13.01 5.88
CA THR A 241 -15.27 -13.26 6.46
C THR A 241 -15.27 -14.53 7.31
N GLY A 242 -14.73 -15.63 6.78
CA GLY A 242 -14.63 -16.89 7.52
C GLY A 242 -13.75 -16.74 8.77
N GLY A 243 -12.58 -16.11 8.63
CA GLY A 243 -11.67 -15.84 9.74
C GLY A 243 -12.35 -15.05 10.86
N ARG A 244 -13.06 -13.97 10.50
CA ARG A 244 -13.77 -13.10 11.45
C ARG A 244 -14.90 -13.82 12.19
N LEU A 245 -15.71 -14.62 11.49
CA LEU A 245 -16.84 -15.34 12.10
C LEU A 245 -16.40 -16.50 12.99
N VAL A 246 -15.27 -17.13 12.69
CA VAL A 246 -14.74 -18.24 13.50
C VAL A 246 -14.06 -17.73 14.77
N ASN A 247 -13.37 -16.58 14.69
CA ASN A 247 -12.64 -15.99 15.80
C ASN A 247 -12.94 -14.49 15.91
N SER A 248 -13.96 -14.14 16.71
CA SER A 248 -14.33 -12.75 16.97
C SER A 248 -13.36 -12.00 17.90
N GLY A 249 -12.36 -12.69 18.46
CA GLY A 249 -11.35 -12.13 19.36
C GLY A 249 -10.10 -11.57 18.67
N VAL A 250 -10.02 -11.62 17.34
CA VAL A 250 -8.91 -11.06 16.55
C VAL A 250 -9.35 -9.87 15.71
N THR A 251 -8.47 -8.90 15.57
CA THR A 251 -8.59 -7.80 14.61
C THR A 251 -8.30 -8.34 13.22
N VAL A 252 -9.26 -8.18 12.30
CA VAL A 252 -9.17 -8.69 10.93
C VAL A 252 -8.88 -7.55 9.97
N LEU A 253 -7.75 -7.65 9.28
CA LEU A 253 -7.36 -6.78 8.18
C LEU A 253 -7.40 -7.56 6.87
N ALA A 254 -8.10 -7.04 5.88
CA ALA A 254 -8.09 -7.52 4.51
C ALA A 254 -7.31 -6.53 3.63
N MET A 255 -6.48 -7.02 2.72
CA MET A 255 -5.70 -6.19 1.79
C MET A 255 -5.78 -6.73 0.36
N GLY A 256 -5.93 -5.86 -0.61
CA GLY A 256 -5.99 -6.25 -2.02
C GLY A 256 -5.69 -5.10 -2.95
N GLY A 257 -5.36 -5.41 -4.21
CA GLY A 257 -5.26 -4.39 -5.26
C GLY A 257 -6.65 -4.00 -5.75
N ASP A 258 -6.75 -2.86 -6.42
CA ASP A 258 -7.95 -2.47 -7.18
C ASP A 258 -8.43 -3.57 -8.15
N GLY A 259 -7.53 -4.22 -8.89
CA GLY A 259 -7.87 -5.36 -9.74
C GLY A 259 -8.35 -6.62 -9.00
N ASP A 260 -7.76 -6.88 -7.83
CA ASP A 260 -8.13 -8.01 -6.96
C ASP A 260 -9.51 -7.79 -6.32
N GLY A 261 -9.72 -6.61 -5.73
CA GLY A 261 -10.93 -6.27 -4.99
C GLY A 261 -12.10 -5.84 -5.87
N TYR A 262 -11.84 -5.00 -6.85
CA TYR A 262 -12.87 -4.39 -7.71
C TYR A 262 -13.01 -5.04 -9.08
N GLY A 263 -12.06 -5.91 -9.46
CA GLY A 263 -12.16 -6.72 -10.67
C GLY A 263 -12.78 -8.06 -10.36
N ILE A 264 -11.94 -9.09 -10.24
CA ILE A 264 -12.40 -10.47 -9.98
C ILE A 264 -13.09 -10.62 -8.60
N GLY A 265 -12.79 -9.75 -7.63
CA GLY A 265 -13.37 -9.74 -6.29
C GLY A 265 -14.68 -8.97 -6.14
N ALA A 266 -15.16 -8.27 -7.19
CA ALA A 266 -16.26 -7.31 -7.08
C ALA A 266 -17.54 -7.90 -6.47
N GLY A 267 -17.87 -9.15 -6.82
CA GLY A 267 -19.04 -9.84 -6.25
C GLY A 267 -18.93 -10.03 -4.73
N TYR A 268 -17.73 -10.33 -4.23
CA TYR A 268 -17.50 -10.44 -2.79
C TYR A 268 -17.44 -9.07 -2.11
N PHE A 269 -16.90 -8.05 -2.80
CA PHE A 269 -16.90 -6.67 -2.32
C PHE A 269 -18.31 -6.18 -1.99
N VAL A 270 -19.25 -6.38 -2.91
CA VAL A 270 -20.65 -6.01 -2.70
C VAL A 270 -21.26 -6.77 -1.52
N ASN A 271 -21.00 -8.07 -1.43
CA ASN A 271 -21.58 -8.89 -0.36
C ASN A 271 -20.93 -8.66 1.02
N ALA A 272 -19.69 -8.20 1.08
CA ALA A 272 -19.04 -7.81 2.33
C ALA A 272 -19.67 -6.53 2.91
N GLY A 273 -19.97 -5.54 2.08
CA GLY A 273 -20.73 -4.35 2.49
C GLY A 273 -22.12 -4.73 3.04
N ARG A 274 -22.86 -5.58 2.33
CA ARG A 274 -24.21 -6.02 2.74
C ARG A 274 -24.26 -6.73 4.09
N ARG A 275 -23.20 -7.47 4.44
CA ARG A 275 -23.16 -8.23 5.69
C ARG A 275 -22.75 -7.37 6.88
N ASN A 276 -21.93 -6.34 6.67
CA ASN A 276 -21.42 -5.47 7.74
C ASN A 276 -20.66 -6.26 8.84
N LEU A 277 -19.61 -7.02 8.47
CA LEU A 277 -18.76 -7.70 9.45
C LEU A 277 -17.73 -6.74 10.03
N ASP A 278 -17.31 -6.93 11.28
CA ASP A 278 -16.28 -6.12 11.94
C ASP A 278 -14.87 -6.45 11.37
N PHE A 279 -14.50 -5.80 10.27
CA PHE A 279 -13.16 -5.90 9.67
C PHE A 279 -12.83 -4.67 8.81
N THR A 280 -11.53 -4.44 8.59
CA THR A 280 -11.04 -3.36 7.73
C THR A 280 -10.51 -3.89 6.40
N TYR A 281 -10.98 -3.36 5.27
CA TYR A 281 -10.47 -3.65 3.93
C TYR A 281 -9.67 -2.47 3.38
N ILE A 282 -8.38 -2.70 3.11
CA ILE A 282 -7.47 -1.70 2.56
C ILE A 282 -7.22 -2.05 1.09
N VAL A 283 -7.67 -1.20 0.18
CA VAL A 283 -7.49 -1.39 -1.26
C VAL A 283 -6.35 -0.52 -1.76
N HIS A 284 -5.37 -1.16 -2.40
CA HIS A 284 -4.23 -0.51 -3.03
C HIS A 284 -4.62 -0.13 -4.46
N ASN A 285 -4.95 1.14 -4.69
CA ASN A 285 -5.47 1.63 -5.96
C ASN A 285 -4.38 2.37 -6.75
N ASN A 286 -3.76 1.67 -7.69
CA ASN A 286 -2.74 2.19 -8.60
C ASN A 286 -3.16 2.20 -10.07
N ASN A 287 -4.42 1.88 -10.33
CA ASN A 287 -5.06 1.84 -11.65
C ASN A 287 -4.48 0.79 -12.61
N VAL A 288 -3.61 -0.13 -12.15
CA VAL A 288 -2.99 -1.14 -13.02
C VAL A 288 -2.81 -2.48 -12.32
N TYR A 289 -2.90 -3.58 -13.06
CA TYR A 289 -2.44 -4.89 -12.58
C TYR A 289 -0.91 -4.95 -12.59
N GLY A 290 -0.27 -4.36 -11.57
CA GLY A 290 1.19 -4.24 -11.49
C GLY A 290 1.92 -5.59 -11.59
N LEU A 291 1.51 -6.58 -10.78
CA LEU A 291 2.15 -7.90 -10.74
C LEU A 291 2.14 -8.62 -12.09
N THR A 292 1.14 -8.37 -12.94
CA THR A 292 1.00 -9.01 -14.26
C THR A 292 1.51 -8.14 -15.40
N LYS A 293 2.32 -7.11 -15.11
CA LYS A 293 2.95 -6.19 -16.08
C LYS A 293 2.07 -5.05 -16.59
N GLY A 294 1.15 -4.54 -15.76
CA GLY A 294 0.58 -3.20 -15.96
C GLY A 294 -0.60 -3.11 -16.92
N GLN A 295 -1.46 -4.12 -16.97
CA GLN A 295 -2.76 -4.01 -17.64
C GLN A 295 -3.67 -3.01 -16.91
N ALA A 296 -4.61 -2.39 -17.62
CA ALA A 296 -5.61 -1.49 -17.02
C ALA A 296 -6.40 -2.19 -15.91
N SER A 297 -6.43 -1.64 -14.69
CA SER A 297 -7.34 -2.11 -13.64
C SER A 297 -8.75 -1.53 -13.81
N PRO A 298 -9.76 -2.00 -13.05
CA PRO A 298 -11.13 -1.46 -13.09
C PRO A 298 -11.26 0.01 -12.68
N THR A 299 -10.24 0.62 -12.07
CA THR A 299 -10.26 2.03 -11.65
C THR A 299 -9.61 2.95 -12.68
N LEU A 300 -8.93 2.42 -13.71
CA LEU A 300 -8.38 3.24 -14.79
C LEU A 300 -9.50 3.75 -15.70
N ALA A 301 -9.57 5.06 -15.91
CA ALA A 301 -10.62 5.68 -16.72
C ALA A 301 -10.47 5.38 -18.23
N ARG A 302 -11.60 5.39 -18.95
CA ARG A 302 -11.63 5.26 -20.42
C ARG A 302 -10.75 6.32 -21.07
N GLY A 303 -10.09 5.93 -22.16
CA GLY A 303 -9.22 6.80 -22.96
C GLY A 303 -7.82 7.00 -22.36
N LYS A 304 -7.58 6.53 -21.13
CA LYS A 304 -6.24 6.56 -20.52
C LYS A 304 -5.39 5.42 -21.10
N LYS A 305 -4.12 5.71 -21.37
CA LYS A 305 -3.10 4.75 -21.79
C LYS A 305 -1.87 4.99 -20.94
N THR A 306 -1.55 4.05 -20.06
CA THR A 306 -0.27 4.05 -19.35
C THR A 306 0.84 3.57 -20.29
N LYS A 307 2.11 3.82 -19.95
CA LYS A 307 3.27 3.35 -20.73
C LYS A 307 3.30 1.83 -20.92
N SER A 308 2.73 1.07 -19.98
CA SER A 308 2.66 -0.40 -20.05
C SER A 308 1.58 -0.92 -21.00
N MET A 309 0.65 -0.07 -21.44
CA MET A 309 -0.47 -0.47 -22.28
C MET A 309 -0.16 -0.24 -23.76
N PRO A 310 -0.52 -1.17 -24.67
CA PRO A 310 -0.35 -0.96 -26.10
C PRO A 310 -1.36 0.06 -26.64
N GLU A 311 -2.59 0.06 -26.11
CA GLU A 311 -3.73 0.86 -26.56
C GLU A 311 -4.42 1.52 -25.36
N GLN A 312 -5.31 2.49 -25.62
CA GLN A 312 -6.09 3.16 -24.57
C GLN A 312 -7.12 2.23 -23.95
N ALA A 313 -7.41 2.44 -22.66
CA ALA A 313 -8.50 1.77 -21.96
C ALA A 313 -9.84 2.06 -22.66
N ILE A 314 -10.58 1.00 -23.00
CA ILE A 314 -11.89 1.10 -23.66
C ILE A 314 -13.07 1.05 -22.66
N GLN A 315 -12.80 0.67 -21.42
CA GLN A 315 -13.78 0.56 -20.34
C GLN A 315 -13.78 1.82 -19.49
N ASP A 316 -14.94 2.19 -18.96
CA ASP A 316 -15.03 3.27 -17.97
C ASP A 316 -14.50 2.76 -16.62
N GLY A 317 -13.80 3.65 -15.90
CA GLY A 317 -13.31 3.35 -14.56
C GLY A 317 -14.48 3.35 -13.57
N ILE A 318 -14.49 2.40 -12.65
CA ILE A 318 -15.47 2.40 -11.56
C ILE A 318 -15.08 3.46 -10.51
N ASN A 319 -16.06 3.91 -9.73
CA ASN A 319 -15.83 4.73 -8.54
C ASN A 319 -15.94 3.84 -7.28
N PRO A 320 -14.81 3.54 -6.61
CA PRO A 320 -14.79 2.69 -5.43
C PRO A 320 -15.68 3.16 -4.27
N ILE A 321 -15.70 4.46 -4.02
CA ILE A 321 -16.45 5.06 -2.91
C ILE A 321 -17.96 4.98 -3.19
N ALA A 322 -18.39 5.33 -4.41
CA ALA A 322 -19.79 5.20 -4.80
C ALA A 322 -20.26 3.73 -4.76
N MET A 323 -19.41 2.81 -5.22
CA MET A 323 -19.69 1.36 -5.13
C MET A 323 -19.77 0.88 -3.67
N ALA A 324 -18.91 1.38 -2.78
CA ALA A 324 -18.95 1.06 -1.35
C ALA A 324 -20.25 1.55 -0.68
N VAL A 325 -20.67 2.78 -0.99
CA VAL A 325 -21.95 3.33 -0.50
C VAL A 325 -23.13 2.47 -0.98
N ALA A 326 -23.13 2.09 -2.26
CA ALA A 326 -24.17 1.25 -2.84
C ALA A 326 -24.16 -0.19 -2.26
N ALA A 327 -22.98 -0.74 -1.97
CA ALA A 327 -22.81 -2.05 -1.36
C ALA A 327 -23.22 -2.09 0.12
N GLY A 328 -23.27 -0.94 0.80
CA GLY A 328 -23.69 -0.84 2.20
C GLY A 328 -22.55 -0.88 3.22
N TYR A 329 -21.32 -0.52 2.83
CA TYR A 329 -20.23 -0.34 3.80
C TYR A 329 -20.60 0.77 4.79
N THR A 330 -20.21 0.59 6.04
CA THR A 330 -20.56 1.46 7.16
C THR A 330 -19.43 2.39 7.59
N PHE A 331 -18.21 2.13 7.13
CA PHE A 331 -17.09 3.07 7.14
C PHE A 331 -16.45 3.09 5.76
N ILE A 332 -16.35 4.27 5.16
CA ILE A 332 -15.84 4.47 3.81
C ILE A 332 -14.86 5.64 3.82
N ALA A 333 -13.63 5.39 3.43
CA ALA A 333 -12.59 6.42 3.34
C ALA A 333 -11.78 6.30 2.04
N ARG A 334 -11.15 7.42 1.66
CA ARG A 334 -10.06 7.45 0.68
C ARG A 334 -8.84 8.05 1.35
N ALA A 335 -7.66 7.53 1.05
CA ALA A 335 -6.41 8.05 1.56
C ALA A 335 -5.33 8.02 0.49
N TYR A 336 -4.15 8.57 0.78
CA TYR A 336 -3.01 8.57 -0.11
C TYR A 336 -1.81 7.89 0.53
N ALA A 337 -1.19 6.98 -0.21
CA ALA A 337 -0.08 6.17 0.29
C ALA A 337 1.15 7.00 0.69
N LEU A 338 1.36 8.16 0.05
CA LEU A 338 2.52 9.02 0.33
C LEU A 338 2.28 10.01 1.49
N GLU A 339 1.15 9.89 2.19
CA GLU A 339 0.91 10.54 3.49
C GLU A 339 0.73 9.49 4.62
N PRO A 340 1.76 8.68 4.93
CA PRO A 340 1.63 7.51 5.80
C PRO A 340 1.11 7.83 7.22
N LYS A 341 1.42 9.01 7.77
CA LYS A 341 0.89 9.46 9.07
C LYS A 341 -0.63 9.67 9.03
N TYR A 342 -1.12 10.30 7.96
CA TYR A 342 -2.54 10.55 7.77
C TYR A 342 -3.28 9.23 7.46
N LEU A 343 -2.71 8.42 6.58
CA LEU A 343 -3.21 7.08 6.27
C LEU A 343 -3.30 6.19 7.53
N ALA A 344 -2.27 6.20 8.39
CA ALA A 344 -2.29 5.46 9.65
C ALA A 344 -3.45 5.89 10.55
N GLY A 345 -3.73 7.19 10.64
CA GLY A 345 -4.87 7.71 11.40
C GLY A 345 -6.23 7.26 10.84
N ILE A 346 -6.38 7.16 9.51
CA ILE A 346 -7.59 6.62 8.88
C ILE A 346 -7.71 5.12 9.12
N ILE A 347 -6.61 4.36 8.97
CA ILE A 347 -6.59 2.91 9.24
C ILE A 347 -6.94 2.64 10.70
N ALA A 348 -6.40 3.41 11.65
CA ALA A 348 -6.72 3.26 13.07
C ALA A 348 -8.23 3.44 13.33
N LYS A 349 -8.83 4.52 12.80
CA LYS A 349 -10.28 4.75 12.91
C LYS A 349 -11.11 3.64 12.24
N ALA A 350 -10.63 3.09 11.12
CA ALA A 350 -11.29 2.00 10.42
C ALA A 350 -11.23 0.66 11.16
N ILE A 351 -10.17 0.44 11.96
CA ILE A 351 -10.03 -0.72 12.85
C ILE A 351 -10.92 -0.59 14.09
N GLU A 352 -11.08 0.62 14.61
CA GLU A 352 -11.94 0.90 15.76
C GLU A 352 -13.43 0.83 15.42
N HIS A 353 -13.79 1.15 14.17
CA HIS A 353 -15.16 1.10 13.64
C HIS A 353 -15.79 -0.29 13.73
N LYS A 354 -17.01 -0.39 14.27
CA LYS A 354 -17.73 -1.67 14.38
C LYS A 354 -18.58 -1.95 13.14
N GLY A 355 -17.93 -2.54 12.14
CA GLY A 355 -18.58 -2.97 10.91
C GLY A 355 -17.61 -3.05 9.74
N SER A 356 -18.16 -3.23 8.53
CA SER A 356 -17.34 -3.36 7.33
C SER A 356 -16.76 -1.99 6.98
N ALA A 357 -15.46 -1.82 7.22
CA ALA A 357 -14.72 -0.63 6.85
C ALA A 357 -13.95 -0.84 5.53
N VAL A 358 -14.00 0.12 4.62
CA VAL A 358 -13.20 0.12 3.40
C VAL A 358 -12.41 1.42 3.25
N ILE A 359 -11.14 1.29 2.88
CA ILE A 359 -10.24 2.39 2.58
C ILE A 359 -9.71 2.20 1.16
N ASP A 360 -10.12 3.08 0.25
CA ASP A 360 -9.55 3.20 -1.10
C ASP A 360 -8.25 4.02 -0.99
N VAL A 361 -7.09 3.37 -1.05
CA VAL A 361 -5.80 4.07 -0.92
C VAL A 361 -5.21 4.33 -2.30
N LEU A 362 -5.23 5.60 -2.69
CA LEU A 362 -4.53 6.08 -3.88
C LEU A 362 -3.03 5.82 -3.70
N GLN A 363 -2.41 5.13 -4.66
CA GLN A 363 -1.00 4.78 -4.57
C GLN A 363 -0.32 4.80 -5.94
N THR A 364 0.98 5.12 -5.98
CA THR A 364 1.75 5.26 -7.21
C THR A 364 2.40 3.94 -7.64
N CYS A 365 2.27 3.60 -8.93
CA CYS A 365 2.97 2.48 -9.55
C CYS A 365 4.00 3.02 -10.58
N PRO A 366 5.19 3.46 -10.14
CA PRO A 366 6.19 4.09 -11.01
C PRO A 366 6.61 3.18 -12.18
N THR A 367 6.57 1.87 -11.96
CA THR A 367 6.95 0.85 -12.94
C THR A 367 6.05 0.83 -14.17
N TYR A 368 4.74 1.01 -14.01
CA TYR A 368 3.77 0.75 -15.09
C TYR A 368 2.80 1.90 -15.34
N ASN A 369 2.50 2.71 -14.32
CA ASN A 369 1.56 3.81 -14.42
C ASN A 369 2.28 5.16 -14.30
N ASP A 370 2.53 5.76 -15.45
CA ASP A 370 3.14 7.07 -15.65
C ASP A 370 2.12 8.23 -15.70
N LEU A 371 0.83 7.94 -15.51
CA LEU A 371 -0.23 8.95 -15.54
C LEU A 371 -0.51 9.54 -14.15
N TYR A 372 -0.62 8.66 -13.15
CA TYR A 372 -0.91 9.03 -11.76
C TYR A 372 0.34 8.91 -10.91
N THR A 373 1.35 9.72 -11.25
CA THR A 373 2.60 9.80 -10.50
C THR A 373 2.44 10.63 -9.25
N LYS A 374 3.49 10.67 -8.42
CA LYS A 374 3.53 11.54 -7.26
C LYS A 374 3.36 13.01 -7.68
N GLU A 375 4.12 13.41 -8.70
CA GLU A 375 4.15 14.78 -9.23
C GLU A 375 2.78 15.20 -9.76
N TRP A 376 2.02 14.24 -10.31
CA TRP A 376 0.64 14.44 -10.70
C TRP A 376 -0.27 14.64 -9.48
N TYR A 377 -0.17 13.83 -8.43
CA TYR A 377 -0.96 14.07 -7.20
C TYR A 377 -0.58 15.37 -6.49
N GLU A 378 0.69 15.79 -6.56
CA GLU A 378 1.17 17.08 -6.07
C GLU A 378 0.77 18.26 -6.98
N GLY A 379 0.28 17.98 -8.19
CA GLY A 379 -0.17 18.97 -9.16
C GLY A 379 0.96 19.83 -9.72
N THR A 380 2.17 19.30 -9.81
CA THR A 380 3.34 20.05 -10.33
C THR A 380 3.19 20.47 -11.80
N ASP A 381 2.36 19.75 -12.56
CA ASP A 381 1.99 20.03 -13.94
C ASP A 381 0.89 21.11 -14.06
N LEU A 382 0.25 21.47 -12.96
CA LEU A 382 -0.78 22.52 -12.95
C LEU A 382 -0.15 23.92 -12.96
N PRO A 383 -0.80 24.91 -13.61
CA PRO A 383 -0.33 26.29 -13.61
C PRO A 383 -0.10 26.88 -12.21
N GLU A 384 -0.96 26.51 -11.26
CA GLU A 384 -0.90 26.98 -9.86
C GLU A 384 -0.02 26.09 -8.95
N LYS A 385 0.53 24.98 -9.46
CA LYS A 385 1.35 24.01 -8.71
C LYS A 385 0.78 23.61 -7.35
N LYS A 386 -0.52 23.34 -7.31
CA LYS A 386 -1.25 22.95 -6.09
C LYS A 386 -1.60 21.47 -6.11
N SER A 387 -1.59 20.84 -4.94
CA SER A 387 -1.98 19.43 -4.81
C SER A 387 -3.36 19.17 -5.41
N ARG A 388 -3.47 18.04 -6.11
CA ARG A 388 -4.75 17.48 -6.52
C ARG A 388 -5.47 16.81 -5.35
N LEU A 389 -4.90 16.75 -4.16
CA LEU A 389 -5.51 16.14 -2.98
C LEU A 389 -5.92 17.24 -1.99
N TYR A 390 -7.09 17.07 -1.38
CA TYR A 390 -7.50 17.88 -0.23
C TYR A 390 -8.21 17.01 0.81
N LYS A 391 -8.08 17.36 2.09
CA LYS A 391 -8.71 16.64 3.18
C LYS A 391 -10.15 17.11 3.38
N LEU A 392 -11.09 16.18 3.39
CA LEU A 392 -12.53 16.45 3.53
C LEU A 392 -12.83 17.23 4.81
N GLU A 393 -12.22 16.86 5.93
CA GLU A 393 -12.41 17.51 7.23
C GLU A 393 -11.93 18.97 7.24
N GLU A 394 -10.92 19.33 6.45
CA GLU A 394 -10.42 20.70 6.32
C GLU A 394 -11.43 21.59 5.57
N GLN A 395 -12.31 21.00 4.77
CA GLN A 395 -13.43 21.67 4.11
C GLN A 395 -14.73 21.60 4.91
N GLY A 396 -14.67 21.16 6.18
CA GLY A 396 -15.83 21.04 7.05
C GLY A 396 -16.81 19.92 6.65
N PHE A 397 -16.38 18.98 5.81
CA PHE A 397 -17.20 17.82 5.48
C PHE A 397 -17.23 16.85 6.67
N ASP A 398 -18.45 16.43 7.03
CA ASP A 398 -18.68 15.41 8.06
C ASP A 398 -19.55 14.29 7.46
N GLY A 399 -18.95 13.13 7.23
CA GLY A 399 -19.62 11.92 6.76
C GLY A 399 -20.27 11.07 7.85
N THR A 400 -20.12 11.47 9.12
CA THR A 400 -20.57 10.68 10.28
C THR A 400 -22.07 10.83 10.48
N VAL A 401 -22.75 9.70 10.63
CA VAL A 401 -24.17 9.65 11.00
C VAL A 401 -24.27 9.64 12.52
N LYS A 402 -25.04 10.58 13.06
CA LYS A 402 -25.24 10.72 14.51
C LYS A 402 -26.39 9.87 15.03
N ASP A 403 -27.49 9.80 14.27
CA ASP A 403 -28.63 8.95 14.58
C ASP A 403 -28.91 7.99 13.42
N VAL A 404 -28.51 6.73 13.59
CA VAL A 404 -28.72 5.68 12.58
C VAL A 404 -30.19 5.29 12.40
N THR A 405 -31.07 5.72 13.30
CA THR A 405 -32.52 5.56 13.15
C THR A 405 -33.14 6.64 12.25
N ASP A 406 -32.46 7.78 12.07
CA ASP A 406 -32.85 8.83 11.14
C ASP A 406 -32.44 8.45 9.70
N LYS A 407 -33.41 7.90 8.97
CA LYS A 407 -33.22 7.54 7.55
C LYS A 407 -32.90 8.76 6.68
N ALA A 408 -33.40 9.94 7.01
CA ALA A 408 -33.12 11.15 6.23
C ALA A 408 -31.66 11.56 6.40
N GLU A 409 -31.12 11.55 7.64
CA GLU A 409 -29.70 11.77 7.89
C GLU A 409 -28.84 10.76 7.12
N MET A 410 -29.14 9.46 7.24
CA MET A 410 -28.43 8.39 6.53
C MET A 410 -28.41 8.60 5.01
N ILE A 411 -29.55 8.95 4.42
CA ILE A 411 -29.65 9.21 2.97
C ILE A 411 -28.84 10.45 2.59
N MET A 412 -28.94 11.53 3.35
CA MET A 412 -28.19 12.77 3.07
C MET A 412 -26.68 12.55 3.16
N LYS A 413 -26.18 11.86 4.19
CA LYS A 413 -24.76 11.56 4.35
C LYS A 413 -24.24 10.66 3.24
N LYS A 414 -25.01 9.63 2.84
CA LYS A 414 -24.67 8.78 1.68
C LYS A 414 -24.65 9.56 0.37
N ALA A 415 -25.64 10.41 0.13
CA ALA A 415 -25.69 11.25 -1.07
C ALA A 415 -24.51 12.24 -1.12
N ALA A 416 -24.16 12.84 0.02
CA ALA A 416 -23.01 13.72 0.13
C ALA A 416 -21.68 12.98 -0.11
N ALA A 417 -21.51 11.78 0.45
CA ALA A 417 -20.37 10.91 0.20
C ALA A 417 -20.21 10.58 -1.30
N VAL A 418 -21.31 10.18 -1.96
CA VAL A 418 -21.31 9.91 -3.41
C VAL A 418 -20.97 11.18 -4.19
N GLY A 419 -21.59 12.31 -3.87
CA GLY A 419 -21.32 13.59 -4.53
C GLY A 419 -19.83 13.98 -4.46
N ARG A 420 -19.23 13.93 -3.27
CA ARG A 420 -17.79 14.19 -3.08
C ARG A 420 -16.93 13.19 -3.84
N SER A 421 -17.34 11.93 -3.95
CA SER A 421 -16.51 10.90 -4.58
C SER A 421 -16.29 11.07 -6.09
N TYR A 422 -17.15 11.84 -6.76
CA TYR A 422 -17.03 12.14 -8.19
C TYR A 422 -16.16 13.38 -8.49
N GLU A 423 -15.65 14.06 -7.47
CA GLU A 423 -14.67 15.13 -7.66
C GLU A 423 -13.33 14.54 -8.13
N THR A 424 -12.80 15.06 -9.23
CA THR A 424 -11.57 14.55 -9.87
C THR A 424 -10.40 15.53 -9.83
N GLU A 425 -10.67 16.82 -9.63
CA GLU A 425 -9.66 17.88 -9.60
C GLU A 425 -10.22 19.13 -8.89
N PRO A 426 -10.00 19.28 -7.57
CA PRO A 426 -9.21 18.41 -6.70
C PRO A 426 -9.96 17.13 -6.28
N ILE A 427 -9.22 16.14 -5.80
CA ILE A 427 -9.67 14.82 -5.32
C ILE A 427 -9.75 14.86 -3.80
N PRO A 428 -10.92 14.55 -3.21
CA PRO A 428 -11.05 14.46 -1.77
C PRO A 428 -10.36 13.21 -1.21
N VAL A 429 -9.70 13.37 -0.07
CA VAL A 429 -9.24 12.29 0.81
C VAL A 429 -9.79 12.51 2.22
N GLY A 430 -9.92 11.43 2.99
CA GLY A 430 -10.54 11.44 4.31
C GLY A 430 -11.70 10.45 4.41
N ILE A 431 -12.50 10.60 5.46
CA ILE A 431 -13.67 9.75 5.74
C ILE A 431 -14.88 10.32 5.02
N TYR A 432 -15.42 9.55 4.08
CA TYR A 432 -16.61 9.93 3.30
C TYR A 432 -17.90 9.62 4.04
N TYR A 433 -17.92 8.52 4.79
CA TYR A 433 -19.12 8.03 5.46
C TYR A 433 -18.74 7.15 6.65
N GLN A 434 -19.43 7.36 7.78
CA GLN A 434 -19.32 6.50 8.96
C GLN A 434 -20.70 6.37 9.63
N ALA A 435 -21.13 5.14 9.94
CA ALA A 435 -22.37 4.87 10.67
C ALA A 435 -22.25 3.58 11.49
N GLU A 436 -22.54 3.63 12.79
CA GLU A 436 -22.52 2.45 13.66
C GLU A 436 -23.82 1.66 13.52
N LEU A 437 -23.80 0.58 12.75
CA LEU A 437 -24.94 -0.32 12.54
C LEU A 437 -24.65 -1.70 13.15
N PRO A 438 -25.69 -2.49 13.51
CA PRO A 438 -25.49 -3.86 13.93
C PRO A 438 -24.66 -4.65 12.90
N THR A 439 -23.69 -5.40 13.41
CA THR A 439 -22.81 -6.23 12.60
C THR A 439 -23.49 -7.54 12.23
N TYR A 440 -22.91 -8.27 11.27
CA TYR A 440 -23.37 -9.63 10.98
C TYR A 440 -23.24 -10.54 12.21
N GLU A 441 -22.14 -10.36 12.96
CA GLU A 441 -21.84 -11.07 14.19
C GLU A 441 -22.94 -10.88 15.23
N ASP A 442 -23.47 -9.65 15.40
CA ASP A 442 -24.59 -9.40 16.31
C ASP A 442 -25.83 -10.20 15.92
N GLY A 443 -26.14 -10.29 14.62
CA GLY A 443 -27.23 -11.10 14.10
C GLY A 443 -27.02 -12.61 14.31
N VAL A 444 -25.80 -13.09 14.13
CA VAL A 444 -25.42 -14.49 14.38
C VAL A 444 -25.53 -14.81 15.88
N ASN A 445 -25.02 -13.93 16.75
CA ASN A 445 -25.05 -14.06 18.20
C ASN A 445 -26.48 -14.05 18.75
N ALA A 446 -27.37 -13.23 18.19
CA ALA A 446 -28.78 -13.23 18.56
C ALA A 446 -29.48 -14.54 18.18
N ARG A 447 -29.09 -15.17 17.06
CA ARG A 447 -29.65 -16.45 16.61
C ARG A 447 -29.04 -17.67 17.31
N ILE A 448 -27.76 -17.58 17.68
CA ILE A 448 -26.99 -18.65 18.31
C ILE A 448 -26.29 -18.07 19.55
N PRO A 449 -26.98 -17.96 20.70
CA PRO A 449 -26.45 -17.31 21.90
C PRO A 449 -25.12 -17.88 22.41
N ALA A 450 -24.84 -19.16 22.16
CA ALA A 450 -23.56 -19.79 22.51
C ALA A 450 -22.34 -19.10 21.83
N LEU A 451 -22.53 -18.52 20.64
CA LEU A 451 -21.49 -17.77 19.93
C LEU A 451 -21.27 -16.36 20.50
N ALA A 452 -22.23 -15.84 21.27
CA ALA A 452 -22.07 -14.59 22.01
C ALA A 452 -21.18 -14.76 23.25
N GLU A 453 -21.19 -15.95 23.86
CA GLU A 453 -20.40 -16.26 25.05
C GLU A 453 -18.95 -16.60 24.71
N LYS A 454 -18.73 -17.37 23.65
CA LYS A 454 -17.40 -17.82 23.21
C LYS A 454 -17.31 -17.89 21.68
N PRO A 455 -16.19 -17.47 21.07
CA PRO A 455 -16.00 -17.60 19.63
C PRO A 455 -15.98 -19.08 19.23
N LEU A 456 -16.31 -19.38 17.97
CA LEU A 456 -16.43 -20.75 17.48
C LEU A 456 -15.12 -21.54 17.65
N VAL A 457 -13.96 -20.88 17.55
CA VAL A 457 -12.64 -21.49 17.78
C VAL A 457 -12.46 -22.07 19.20
N ASP A 458 -13.22 -21.55 20.18
CA ASP A 458 -13.15 -21.98 21.59
C ASP A 458 -14.27 -22.97 21.96
N ILE A 459 -15.17 -23.32 21.02
CA ILE A 459 -16.27 -24.25 21.25
C ILE A 459 -15.84 -25.67 20.87
N ASP A 460 -16.11 -26.64 21.75
CA ASP A 460 -15.94 -28.05 21.41
C ASP A 460 -16.93 -28.46 20.30
N THR A 461 -16.38 -28.73 19.13
CA THR A 461 -17.13 -29.14 17.95
C THR A 461 -17.15 -30.65 17.75
N PHE A 462 -16.34 -31.41 18.50
CA PHE A 462 -16.17 -32.85 18.31
C PHE A 462 -17.02 -33.68 19.28
N HIS A 463 -17.27 -33.21 20.50
CA HIS A 463 -18.04 -33.95 21.51
C HIS A 463 -19.46 -33.41 21.69
N ARG A 464 -20.25 -33.40 20.61
CA ARG A 464 -21.64 -32.92 20.64
C ARG A 464 -22.63 -34.06 20.82
N ASP A 465 -23.52 -33.94 21.81
CA ASP A 465 -24.64 -34.88 21.97
C ASP A 465 -25.71 -34.62 20.90
N VAL A 466 -25.79 -35.54 19.94
CA VAL A 466 -26.79 -35.50 18.86
C VAL A 466 -28.00 -36.38 19.15
N SER A 467 -28.04 -37.07 20.29
CA SER A 467 -29.15 -37.96 20.68
C SER A 467 -30.51 -37.27 20.62
N PRO A 468 -30.68 -36.01 21.08
CA PRO A 468 -31.96 -35.31 20.98
C PRO A 468 -32.47 -35.12 19.53
N LEU A 469 -31.56 -34.93 18.56
CA LEU A 469 -31.93 -34.82 17.15
C LEU A 469 -32.35 -36.18 16.58
N LEU A 470 -31.64 -37.25 16.97
CA LEU A 470 -31.99 -38.61 16.57
C LEU A 470 -33.34 -39.04 17.14
N ASP A 471 -33.64 -38.67 18.39
CA ASP A 471 -34.92 -38.97 19.02
C ASP A 471 -36.07 -38.17 18.39
N ALA A 472 -35.84 -36.93 17.96
CA ALA A 472 -36.84 -36.13 17.24
C ALA A 472 -37.17 -36.66 15.83
N MET A 473 -36.30 -37.51 15.26
CA MET A 473 -36.52 -38.18 13.97
C MET A 473 -37.27 -39.51 14.08
N ARG A 474 -37.43 -40.06 15.28
CA ARG A 474 -38.19 -41.28 15.56
C ARG A 474 -39.65 -40.95 15.80
#